data_AF-A0A7Y7LYP6-F1
#
_entry.id   AF-A0A7Y7LYP6-F1
#
_cell.length_a   1.000
_cell.length_b   1.000
_cell.length_c   1.000
_cell.angle_alpha   90.00
_cell.angle_beta   90.00
_cell.angle_gamma   90.00
#
_symmetry.space_group_name_H-M   'P 1'
#
loop_
_entity.id
_entity.type
_entity.pdbx_description
1 polymer ?
#
loop_
_entity_poly.entity_id
_entity_poly.type
_entity_poly.pdbx_seq_one_letter_code
_entity_poly.pdbx_strand_id
1 'polypeptide(L)'
;MAAYGQFSMAADHTVPRNFTKMAGREPFQTEGGTQALQRTVNVVIIGDDGAQTQLSVPNLHGALVLKGAAFMTDPRDCGRHLDDAAVLSACIKDPYAIVGARHGSDRKWFKAIFAELESQTHHGWMQLEESNRQAAHDVLRLLATADKMPAMPPIGRFGASPRATLNSDPDPRAMAF
;
A
#
# COMPACT_ATOMS: atom_id res chain seq x y z
N MET A 1 -13.12 34.85 13.70
CA MET A 1 -13.62 33.67 12.99
C MET A 1 -12.53 33.26 11.99
N ALA A 2 -11.61 32.39 12.39
CA ALA A 2 -10.48 31.99 11.56
C ALA A 2 -10.93 30.91 10.58
N ALA A 3 -10.79 31.17 9.28
CA ALA A 3 -11.03 30.18 8.25
C ALA A 3 -9.94 29.10 8.35
N TYR A 4 -10.28 27.95 8.94
CA TYR A 4 -9.43 26.76 8.90
C TYR A 4 -9.20 26.41 7.44
N GLY A 5 -7.95 26.53 7.00
CA GLY A 5 -7.55 26.29 5.62
C GLY A 5 -7.72 24.81 5.28
N GLN A 6 -8.84 24.49 4.64
CA GLN A 6 -9.05 23.17 4.06
C GLN A 6 -8.29 23.10 2.73
N PHE A 7 -7.17 22.39 2.75
CA PHE A 7 -6.44 22.01 1.55
C PHE A 7 -6.96 20.66 1.08
N SER A 8 -7.57 20.63 -0.10
CA SER A 8 -8.10 19.40 -0.70
C SER A 8 -7.25 19.00 -1.89
N MET A 9 -6.82 17.74 -1.89
CA MET A 9 -6.05 17.11 -2.97
C MET A 9 -7.02 16.60 -4.05
N ALA A 10 -6.70 16.79 -5.33
CA ALA A 10 -7.46 16.22 -6.43
C ALA A 10 -6.77 14.99 -7.03
N ALA A 11 -7.59 14.07 -7.53
CA ALA A 11 -7.17 12.89 -8.25
C ALA A 11 -6.43 13.28 -9.55
N ASP A 12 -5.34 12.58 -9.87
CA ASP A 12 -4.73 12.66 -11.21
C ASP A 12 -5.60 11.98 -12.25
N HIS A 13 -5.58 12.54 -13.46
CA HIS A 13 -6.37 12.12 -14.62
C HIS A 13 -7.89 12.31 -14.49
N THR A 14 -8.36 13.27 -13.67
CA THR A 14 -9.71 13.82 -13.88
C THR A 14 -9.75 14.57 -15.21
N VAL A 15 -10.68 14.19 -16.08
CA VAL A 15 -10.95 14.88 -17.35
C VAL A 15 -11.14 16.38 -17.03
N PRO A 16 -10.53 17.35 -17.77
CA PRO A 16 -10.31 18.72 -17.30
C PRO A 16 -11.56 19.59 -17.06
N ARG A 17 -12.77 19.01 -17.08
CA ARG A 17 -14.00 19.77 -17.23
C ARG A 17 -14.71 20.10 -15.92
N ASN A 18 -14.45 19.41 -14.82
CA ASN A 18 -15.21 19.58 -13.57
C ASN A 18 -14.33 19.58 -12.30
N PHE A 19 -13.53 20.63 -12.07
CA PHE A 19 -13.02 20.90 -10.72
C PHE A 19 -14.07 21.70 -9.95
N THR A 20 -14.77 21.05 -9.02
CA THR A 20 -15.58 21.77 -8.04
C THR A 20 -14.62 22.44 -7.06
N LYS A 21 -14.53 23.78 -7.12
CA LYS A 21 -13.75 24.56 -6.16
C LYS A 21 -14.17 24.20 -4.74
N MET A 22 -13.23 23.73 -3.92
CA MET A 22 -13.48 23.48 -2.51
C MET A 22 -13.10 24.75 -1.73
N ALA A 23 -14.07 25.34 -1.03
CA ALA A 23 -13.91 26.61 -0.31
C ALA A 23 -13.30 27.76 -1.16
N GLY A 24 -13.59 27.79 -2.47
CA GLY A 24 -13.12 28.84 -3.39
C GLY A 24 -11.68 28.68 -3.88
N ARG A 25 -10.98 27.58 -3.56
CA ARG A 25 -9.62 27.31 -4.00
C ARG A 25 -9.56 26.17 -5.01
N GLU A 26 -8.62 26.25 -5.94
CA GLU A 26 -8.30 25.16 -6.85
C GLU A 26 -7.66 24.01 -6.05
N PRO A 27 -8.20 22.79 -6.13
CA PRO A 27 -7.54 21.61 -5.60
C PRO A 27 -6.15 21.46 -6.22
N PHE A 28 -5.13 21.15 -5.43
CA PHE A 28 -3.81 20.86 -5.98
C PHE A 28 -3.76 19.41 -6.48
N GLN A 29 -3.21 19.20 -7.67
CA GLN A 29 -2.99 17.87 -8.25
C GLN A 29 -1.58 17.39 -7.91
N THR A 30 -1.45 16.11 -7.58
CA THR A 30 -0.16 15.48 -7.26
C THR A 30 -0.15 14.09 -7.86
N GLU A 31 0.88 13.73 -8.64
CA GLU A 31 1.03 12.37 -9.16
C GLU A 31 0.88 11.34 -8.01
N GLY A 32 -0.01 10.36 -8.16
CA GLY A 32 -0.41 9.42 -7.09
C GLY A 32 -1.65 9.84 -6.28
N GLY A 33 -2.21 11.04 -6.49
CA GLY A 33 -3.34 11.61 -5.75
C GLY A 33 -4.60 10.75 -5.86
N THR A 34 -4.88 10.19 -7.04
CA THR A 34 -6.02 9.27 -7.24
C THR A 34 -5.89 8.00 -6.40
N GLN A 35 -4.69 7.43 -6.37
CA GLN A 35 -4.42 6.17 -5.67
C GLN A 35 -4.47 6.35 -4.15
N ALA A 36 -4.14 7.55 -3.67
CA ALA A 36 -4.19 7.91 -2.26
C ALA A 36 -5.60 8.26 -1.79
N LEU A 37 -6.37 9.01 -2.60
CA LEU A 37 -7.78 9.34 -2.32
C LEU A 37 -8.68 8.09 -2.33
N GLN A 38 -8.34 7.07 -3.13
CA GLN A 38 -9.05 5.79 -3.09
C GLN A 38 -8.78 4.97 -1.83
N ARG A 39 -7.78 5.35 -1.02
CA ARG A 39 -7.34 4.62 0.17
C ARG A 39 -7.47 5.48 1.41
N THR A 40 -8.61 6.16 1.58
CA THR A 40 -8.89 6.99 2.75
C THR A 40 -9.65 6.24 3.84
N VAL A 41 -9.39 6.61 5.10
CA VAL A 41 -10.23 6.30 6.25
C VAL A 41 -10.97 7.57 6.70
N ASN A 42 -12.21 7.40 7.12
CA ASN A 42 -12.99 8.49 7.70
C ASN A 42 -12.75 8.54 9.21
N VAL A 43 -12.35 9.70 9.70
CA VAL A 43 -12.09 9.98 11.11
C VAL A 43 -13.07 11.04 11.59
N VAL A 44 -13.57 10.87 12.81
CA VAL A 44 -14.39 11.88 13.49
C VAL A 44 -13.52 12.54 14.53
N ILE A 45 -13.33 13.84 14.40
CA ILE A 45 -12.66 14.68 15.39
C ILE A 45 -13.74 15.34 16.23
N ILE A 46 -13.64 15.19 17.55
CA ILE A 46 -14.54 15.83 18.51
C ILE A 46 -13.76 16.99 19.14
N GLY A 47 -14.25 18.21 18.92
CA GLY A 47 -13.69 19.42 19.53
C GLY A 47 -14.03 19.52 21.01
N ASP A 48 -13.31 20.36 21.74
CA ASP A 48 -13.53 20.60 23.17
C ASP A 48 -14.92 21.21 23.46
N ASP A 49 -15.55 21.83 22.45
CA ASP A 49 -16.92 22.34 22.47
C ASP A 49 -17.99 21.27 22.15
N GLY A 50 -17.57 20.02 21.93
CA GLY A 50 -18.43 18.91 21.54
C GLY A 50 -18.78 18.88 20.05
N ALA A 51 -18.28 19.81 19.23
CA ALA A 51 -18.54 19.81 17.80
C ALA A 51 -17.83 18.64 17.11
N GLN A 52 -18.52 17.96 16.20
CA GLN A 52 -17.96 16.86 15.43
C GLN A 52 -17.57 17.32 14.02
N THR A 53 -16.33 17.02 13.63
CA THR A 53 -15.84 17.24 12.27
C THR A 53 -15.41 15.91 11.68
N GLN A 54 -15.94 15.57 10.51
CA GLN A 54 -15.49 14.40 9.75
C GLN A 54 -14.36 14.78 8.81
N LEU A 55 -13.28 13.99 8.82
CA LEU A 55 -12.15 14.13 7.93
C LEU A 55 -11.86 12.80 7.24
N SER A 56 -11.65 12.83 5.93
CA SER A 56 -11.12 11.69 5.18
C SER A 56 -9.61 11.86 5.05
N VAL A 57 -8.84 10.93 5.62
CA VAL A 57 -7.36 10.93 5.55
C VAL A 57 -6.85 9.66 4.88
N PRO A 58 -5.73 9.71 4.13
CA PRO A 58 -5.13 8.50 3.59
C PRO A 58 -4.79 7.49 4.70
N ASN A 59 -5.04 6.21 4.44
CA ASN A 59 -4.51 5.12 5.26
C ASN A 59 -2.99 5.00 5.08
N LEU A 60 -2.32 4.17 5.88
CA LEU A 60 -0.86 4.05 5.85
C LEU A 60 -0.29 3.68 4.46
N HIS A 61 -0.98 2.82 3.70
CA HIS A 61 -0.60 2.48 2.32
C HIS A 61 -0.71 3.72 1.42
N GLY A 62 -1.86 4.39 1.42
CA GLY A 62 -2.09 5.60 0.62
C GLY A 62 -1.14 6.74 0.98
N ALA A 63 -0.87 6.94 2.27
CA ALA A 63 0.07 7.94 2.75
C ALA A 63 1.50 7.66 2.28
N LEU A 64 1.96 6.40 2.37
CA LEU A 64 3.29 6.02 1.91
C LEU A 64 3.43 6.15 0.38
N VAL A 65 2.37 5.85 -0.37
CA VAL A 65 2.32 6.08 -1.83
C VAL A 65 2.46 7.56 -2.15
N LEU A 66 1.75 8.45 -1.44
CA LEU A 66 1.87 9.89 -1.61
C LEU A 66 3.29 10.38 -1.30
N LYS A 67 3.90 9.91 -0.21
CA LYS A 67 5.27 10.29 0.13
C LYS A 67 6.26 9.84 -0.92
N GLY A 68 6.08 8.65 -1.50
CA GLY A 68 6.94 8.16 -2.58
C GLY A 68 6.80 8.92 -3.88
N ALA A 69 5.57 9.30 -4.24
CA ALA A 69 5.36 10.13 -5.42
C ALA A 69 5.88 11.56 -5.21
N ALA A 70 5.67 12.16 -4.03
CA ALA A 70 6.20 13.48 -3.68
C ALA A 70 7.73 13.49 -3.68
N PHE A 71 8.39 12.47 -3.11
CA PHE A 71 9.84 12.32 -3.17
C PHE A 71 10.39 12.37 -4.61
N MET A 72 9.67 11.75 -5.55
CA MET A 72 10.08 11.70 -6.97
C MET A 72 9.78 12.96 -7.76
N THR A 73 8.86 13.81 -7.30
CA THR A 73 8.31 14.93 -8.09
C THR A 73 8.56 16.31 -7.48
N ASP A 74 8.81 16.40 -6.17
CA ASP A 74 9.15 17.63 -5.46
C ASP A 74 10.60 17.62 -4.95
N PRO A 75 11.56 18.17 -5.73
CA PRO A 75 12.97 18.16 -5.37
C PRO A 75 13.31 19.08 -4.19
N ARG A 76 12.38 19.96 -3.76
CA ARG A 76 12.67 21.00 -2.75
C ARG A 76 12.65 20.47 -1.32
N ASP A 77 12.00 19.33 -1.09
CA ASP A 77 11.75 18.80 0.26
C ASP A 77 11.94 17.26 0.33
N CYS A 78 12.81 16.71 -0.51
CA CYS A 78 13.07 15.27 -0.60
C CYS A 78 13.39 14.64 0.76
N GLY A 79 14.23 15.28 1.57
CA GLY A 79 14.61 14.78 2.89
C GLY A 79 13.41 14.57 3.81
N ARG A 80 12.49 15.54 3.88
CA ARG A 80 11.27 15.43 4.69
C ARG A 80 10.37 14.30 4.20
N HIS A 81 10.29 14.08 2.89
CA HIS A 81 9.51 12.97 2.34
C HIS A 81 10.08 11.61 2.75
N LEU A 82 11.41 11.47 2.81
CA LEU A 82 12.08 10.26 3.29
C LEU A 82 11.90 10.06 4.80
N ASP A 83 12.02 11.13 5.60
CA ASP A 83 11.78 11.08 7.05
C ASP A 83 10.34 10.63 7.36
N ASP A 84 9.35 11.22 6.68
CA ASP A 84 7.94 10.82 6.84
C ASP A 84 7.70 9.37 6.39
N ALA A 85 8.34 8.94 5.30
CA ALA A 85 8.23 7.56 4.82
C ALA A 85 8.76 6.55 5.85
N ALA A 86 9.86 6.88 6.52
CA ALA A 86 10.42 6.04 7.58
C ALA A 86 9.45 5.88 8.77
N VAL A 87 8.83 6.98 9.21
CA VAL A 87 7.80 6.96 10.27
C VAL A 87 6.59 6.13 9.85
N LEU A 88 6.08 6.35 8.63
CA LEU A 88 4.94 5.58 8.12
C LEU A 88 5.25 4.08 8.04
N SER A 89 6.46 3.71 7.63
CA SER A 89 6.91 2.30 7.62
C SER A 89 6.88 1.67 9.01
N ALA A 90 7.26 2.41 10.06
CA ALA A 90 7.20 1.93 11.44
C ALA A 90 5.76 1.70 11.93
N CYS A 91 4.77 2.41 11.38
CA CYS A 91 3.36 2.26 11.75
C CYS A 91 2.66 1.06 11.08
N ILE A 92 3.26 0.46 10.04
CA ILE A 92 2.64 -0.63 9.29
C ILE A 92 2.78 -1.94 10.05
N LYS A 93 1.65 -2.52 10.46
CA LYS A 93 1.59 -3.78 11.22
C LYS A 93 1.50 -5.02 10.33
N ASP A 94 0.79 -4.91 9.20
CA ASP A 94 0.62 -6.00 8.23
C ASP A 94 1.15 -5.56 6.85
N PRO A 95 2.47 -5.70 6.61
CA PRO A 95 3.05 -5.31 5.33
C PRO A 95 2.67 -6.27 4.19
N TYR A 96 2.24 -7.50 4.49
CA TYR A 96 1.82 -8.47 3.47
C TYR A 96 0.46 -8.11 2.87
N ALA A 97 -0.48 -7.60 3.66
CA ALA A 97 -1.73 -7.05 3.15
C ALA A 97 -1.47 -5.91 2.15
N ILE A 98 -0.52 -5.01 2.46
CA ILE A 98 -0.11 -3.94 1.54
C ILE A 98 0.51 -4.55 0.28
N VAL A 99 1.44 -5.51 0.40
CA VAL A 99 2.05 -6.22 -0.74
C VAL A 99 0.99 -6.78 -1.69
N GLY A 100 -0.04 -7.44 -1.13
CA GLY A 100 -1.18 -7.99 -1.87
C GLY A 100 -2.05 -6.92 -2.53
N ALA A 101 -2.30 -5.82 -1.82
CA ALA A 101 -3.15 -4.70 -2.27
C ALA A 101 -2.45 -3.64 -3.13
N ARG A 102 -1.12 -3.71 -3.32
CA ARG A 102 -0.35 -2.82 -4.21
C ARG A 102 -1.00 -2.78 -5.60
N HIS A 103 -0.99 -1.65 -6.27
CA HIS A 103 -1.48 -1.55 -7.64
C HIS A 103 -0.68 -0.52 -8.44
N GLY A 104 -0.69 -0.63 -9.77
CA GLY A 104 -0.05 0.35 -10.65
C GLY A 104 1.39 0.69 -10.26
N SER A 105 1.63 1.99 -10.04
CA SER A 105 2.96 2.55 -9.73
C SER A 105 3.40 2.38 -8.27
N ASP A 106 2.60 1.79 -7.38
CA ASP A 106 2.96 1.64 -5.95
C ASP A 106 4.36 1.03 -5.75
N ARG A 107 4.68 -0.04 -6.50
CA ARG A 107 5.99 -0.70 -6.42
C ARG A 107 7.12 0.22 -6.86
N LYS A 108 6.90 1.05 -7.89
CA LYS A 108 7.88 2.04 -8.37
C LYS A 108 8.21 3.04 -7.27
N TRP A 109 7.19 3.56 -6.59
CA TRP A 109 7.35 4.54 -5.51
C TRP A 109 8.04 3.97 -4.28
N PHE A 110 7.67 2.77 -3.86
CA PHE A 110 8.34 2.11 -2.73
C PHE A 110 9.80 1.77 -3.05
N LYS A 111 10.10 1.34 -4.28
CA LYS A 111 11.48 1.11 -4.72
C LYS A 111 12.32 2.39 -4.70
N ALA A 112 11.76 3.51 -5.14
CA ALA A 112 12.48 4.78 -5.17
C ALA A 112 12.86 5.26 -3.77
N ILE A 113 11.90 5.26 -2.83
CA ILE A 113 12.21 5.61 -1.42
C ILE A 113 13.21 4.62 -0.82
N PHE A 114 13.00 3.32 -1.04
CA PHE A 114 13.87 2.30 -0.44
C PHE A 114 15.31 2.39 -0.93
N ALA A 115 15.54 2.80 -2.18
CA ALA A 115 16.89 3.00 -2.70
C ALA A 115 17.66 4.07 -1.91
N GLU A 116 17.02 5.18 -1.51
CA GLU A 116 17.64 6.21 -0.68
C GLU A 116 17.75 5.79 0.79
N LEU A 117 16.75 5.05 1.29
CA LEU A 117 16.68 4.58 2.67
C LEU A 117 17.34 3.20 2.90
N GLU A 118 18.10 2.69 1.93
CA GLU A 118 18.69 1.35 2.02
C GLU A 118 19.64 1.24 3.21
N SER A 119 20.42 2.30 3.47
CA SER A 119 21.30 2.35 4.65
C SER A 119 20.49 2.46 5.93
N GLN A 120 20.68 1.52 6.85
CA GLN A 120 20.02 1.52 8.17
C GLN A 120 20.47 2.69 9.06
N THR A 121 21.60 3.33 8.75
CA THR A 121 22.08 4.52 9.46
C THR A 121 21.60 5.83 8.83
N HIS A 122 20.73 5.77 7.82
CA HIS A 122 20.14 6.97 7.22
C HIS A 122 19.35 7.77 8.27
N HIS A 123 19.40 9.10 8.18
CA HIS A 123 18.78 10.01 9.15
C HIS A 123 17.31 9.69 9.44
N GLY A 124 16.53 9.41 8.39
CA GLY A 124 15.11 9.04 8.53
C GLY A 124 14.82 7.83 9.43
N TRP A 125 15.79 6.91 9.59
CA TRP A 125 15.68 5.80 10.56
C TRP A 125 16.13 6.22 11.95
N MET A 126 17.15 7.07 12.05
CA MET A 126 17.76 7.46 13.33
C MET A 126 16.83 8.28 14.23
N GLN A 127 15.85 8.97 13.65
CA GLN A 127 14.79 9.67 14.39
C GLN A 127 13.77 8.72 15.06
N LEU A 128 13.71 7.45 14.65
CA LEU A 128 12.84 6.46 15.28
C LEU A 128 13.48 5.92 16.56
N GLU A 129 12.64 5.44 17.47
CA GLU A 129 13.10 4.61 18.60
C GLU A 129 13.87 3.39 18.07
N GLU A 130 14.99 3.06 18.71
CA GLU A 130 15.91 2.01 18.28
C GLU A 130 15.21 0.65 18.06
N SER A 131 14.27 0.31 18.94
CA SER A 131 13.46 -0.92 18.87
C SER A 131 12.63 -1.03 17.58
N ASN A 132 12.26 0.08 16.94
CA ASN A 132 11.39 0.11 15.77
C ASN A 132 12.17 0.18 14.44
N ARG A 133 13.45 0.56 14.46
CA ARG A 133 14.25 0.86 13.26
C ARG A 133 14.33 -0.32 12.30
N GLN A 134 14.75 -1.48 12.82
CA GLN A 134 14.93 -2.67 11.99
C GLN A 134 13.60 -3.15 11.40
N ALA A 135 12.53 -3.17 12.21
CA ALA A 135 11.21 -3.58 11.75
C ALA A 135 10.67 -2.64 10.66
N ALA A 136 10.82 -1.33 10.82
CA ALA A 136 10.40 -0.33 9.82
C ALA A 136 11.19 -0.47 8.51
N HIS A 137 12.51 -0.69 8.61
CA HIS A 137 13.38 -0.93 7.45
C HIS A 137 12.96 -2.19 6.70
N ASP A 138 12.72 -3.30 7.41
CA ASP A 138 12.28 -4.56 6.83
C ASP A 138 10.92 -4.45 6.14
N VAL A 139 9.98 -3.70 6.73
CA VAL A 139 8.70 -3.37 6.11
C VAL A 139 8.95 -2.70 4.76
N LEU A 140 9.71 -1.61 4.72
CA LEU A 140 9.93 -0.87 3.47
C LEU A 140 10.65 -1.72 2.42
N ARG A 141 11.66 -2.50 2.85
CA ARG A 141 12.35 -3.47 2.00
C ARG A 141 11.37 -4.47 1.39
N LEU A 142 10.47 -5.04 2.20
CA LEU A 142 9.46 -5.98 1.73
C LEU A 142 8.53 -5.33 0.71
N LEU A 143 8.04 -4.12 0.98
CA LEU A 143 7.17 -3.38 0.08
C LEU A 143 7.84 -3.04 -1.26
N ALA A 144 9.15 -2.80 -1.28
CA ALA A 144 9.92 -2.50 -2.49
C ALA A 144 10.26 -3.76 -3.31
N THR A 145 10.64 -4.84 -2.63
CA THR A 145 11.28 -6.00 -3.28
C THR A 145 10.33 -7.15 -3.55
N ALA A 146 9.40 -7.45 -2.63
CA ALA A 146 8.53 -8.62 -2.74
C ALA A 146 7.69 -8.58 -4.01
N ASP A 147 7.54 -9.73 -4.66
CA ASP A 147 6.53 -9.91 -5.68
C ASP A 147 5.15 -10.13 -5.03
N LYS A 148 4.08 -9.84 -5.78
CA LYS A 148 2.74 -10.18 -5.33
C LYS A 148 2.65 -11.71 -5.25
N MET A 149 2.22 -12.24 -4.12
CA MET A 149 1.83 -13.65 -4.08
C MET A 149 0.68 -13.85 -5.09
N PRO A 150 0.71 -14.91 -5.91
CA PRO A 150 -0.42 -15.25 -6.75
C PRO A 150 -1.65 -15.44 -5.86
N ALA A 151 -2.81 -14.96 -6.31
CA ALA A 151 -4.06 -15.23 -5.63
C ALA A 151 -4.16 -16.75 -5.42
N MET A 152 -4.17 -17.19 -4.16
CA MET A 152 -4.26 -18.61 -3.85
C MET A 152 -5.54 -19.12 -4.52
N PRO A 153 -5.47 -20.14 -5.40
CA PRO A 153 -6.68 -20.70 -5.98
C PRO A 153 -7.60 -21.13 -4.84
N PRO A 154 -8.94 -21.03 -4.99
CA PRO A 154 -9.85 -21.54 -3.99
C PRO A 154 -9.43 -22.97 -3.66
N ILE A 155 -9.39 -23.30 -2.37
CA ILE A 155 -9.06 -24.65 -1.89
C ILE A 155 -10.16 -25.58 -2.43
N GLY A 156 -9.98 -26.05 -3.66
CA GLY A 156 -10.77 -27.11 -4.24
C GLY A 156 -10.52 -28.34 -3.39
N ARG A 157 -11.60 -28.98 -2.94
CA ARG A 157 -11.57 -30.23 -2.16
C ARG A 157 -10.57 -31.21 -2.78
N PHE A 158 -9.40 -31.35 -2.16
CA PHE A 158 -8.58 -32.54 -2.31
C PHE A 158 -9.36 -33.69 -1.65
N GLY A 159 -10.13 -34.43 -2.44
CA GLY A 159 -10.98 -35.47 -1.89
C GLY A 159 -11.93 -36.13 -2.89
N ALA A 160 -11.39 -36.68 -3.97
CA ALA A 160 -11.98 -37.84 -4.63
C ALA A 160 -10.89 -38.57 -5.43
N SER A 161 -10.22 -39.53 -4.79
CA SER A 161 -9.45 -40.53 -5.54
C SER A 161 -10.39 -41.31 -6.46
N PRO A 162 -10.02 -41.57 -7.72
CA PRO A 162 -10.77 -42.51 -8.54
C PRO A 162 -10.58 -43.91 -7.93
N ARG A 163 -11.68 -44.49 -7.46
CA ARG A 163 -11.78 -45.87 -7.02
C ARG A 163 -11.46 -46.76 -8.22
N ALA A 164 -10.27 -47.34 -8.26
CA ALA A 164 -9.91 -48.35 -9.23
C ALA A 164 -10.90 -49.52 -9.08
N THR A 165 -11.76 -49.70 -10.07
CA THR A 165 -12.55 -50.91 -10.22
C THR A 165 -11.62 -52.02 -10.67
N LEU A 166 -11.18 -52.84 -9.73
CA LEU A 166 -10.72 -54.19 -9.99
C LEU A 166 -11.91 -54.96 -10.57
N ASN A 167 -11.95 -55.11 -11.89
CA ASN A 167 -12.74 -56.14 -12.54
C ASN A 167 -11.79 -57.15 -13.16
N SER A 168 -11.85 -58.33 -12.58
CA SER A 168 -11.23 -59.58 -12.98
C SER A 168 -11.80 -60.05 -14.32
N ASP A 169 -10.91 -60.50 -15.21
CA ASP A 169 -11.16 -61.70 -16.02
C ASP A 169 -9.80 -62.36 -16.32
N PRO A 170 -9.57 -63.63 -15.97
CA PRO A 170 -8.38 -64.36 -16.35
C PRO A 170 -8.52 -64.92 -17.78
N ASP A 171 -7.58 -64.59 -18.66
CA ASP A 171 -7.43 -65.22 -19.98
C ASP A 171 -6.88 -66.65 -19.82
N PRO A 172 -7.61 -67.70 -20.25
CA PRO A 172 -7.17 -69.09 -20.10
C PRO A 172 -6.24 -69.59 -21.24
N ARG A 173 -5.62 -68.72 -22.05
CA ARG A 173 -4.77 -69.16 -23.18
C ARG A 173 -3.46 -68.38 -23.37
N ALA A 174 -2.68 -68.21 -22.31
CA ALA A 174 -1.28 -67.80 -22.43
C ALA A 174 -0.34 -68.75 -21.68
N MET A 175 0.65 -69.25 -22.42
CA MET A 175 1.85 -69.99 -21.98
C MET A 175 1.73 -71.52 -21.86
N ALA A 176 1.57 -72.14 -23.03
CA ALA A 176 2.37 -73.32 -23.37
C ALA A 176 3.81 -72.89 -23.71
N PHE A 177 4.74 -73.84 -23.51
CA PHE A 177 6.22 -73.82 -23.64
C PHE A 177 6.99 -73.60 -22.34
#